data_AF-A0A1Q6U181-F1
#
_entry.id   AF-A0A1Q6U181-F1
#
_cell.length_a   1.000
_cell.length_b   1.000
_cell.length_c   1.000
_cell.angle_alpha   90.00
_cell.angle_beta   90.00
_cell.angle_gamma   90.00
#
_symmetry.space_group_name_H-M   'P 1'
#
loop_
_entity.id
_entity.type
_entity.pdbx_description
1 polymer ?
#
loop_
_entity_poly.entity_id
_entity_poly.type
_entity_poly.pdbx_seq_one_letter_code
_entity_poly.pdbx_strand_id
1 'polypeptide(L)'
;MVEEILFINIGYKDGLYVFENGDIDLDIPNEIMVNTPFYNQANSFEELVDTLLLEPEEHIVFTYNYNNQRLVRKLACTLLKEYEKTVYLINSNLCNAVCNVDSQNSLYLLKNYEDLHNVDQLSLQVITEIPELNLHSLPDIENSYYVTMRNGYDAFVTGIYPQNVSNTLAKHIQLEKHVTIKDTSEYLDINGAFLVNMEDVKDIDIQDKNNFNHLHTIKEEKVQFDETKVSLKNFICSYSQVEDIKRKGKCLLDYEYYLKIENKNDLEKFSVDLDFYKQTGKVDTISKRLVDECRWTNQCSLKRLTRYRVTEDGIKPCITSEKSLLESQEDHMMQLLEANKLCDKAMIQRNCMECAVKDVCSKCACLPNEISCEEFCDFMHLYPFVGEYLRKKRIVNFLSKFSKIFEGNAYIEVSSSVHSFEYPIRKTKECAGREVFVFKKNANYYALHIQKGSLIRLEKKYVFLLEAWALERSAEEIVEKMAEKYNMDISSAKMVIEEGYYQLQKGGLI
;
A
#
# COMPACT_ATOMS: atom_id res chain seq x y z
N MET A 1 30.88 32.62 8.82
CA MET A 1 29.77 32.58 9.81
C MET A 1 28.51 32.21 9.05
N VAL A 2 27.80 31.17 9.48
CA VAL A 2 26.54 30.75 8.87
C VAL A 2 25.42 31.63 9.43
N GLU A 3 24.70 32.34 8.57
CA GLU A 3 23.64 33.29 8.98
C GLU A 3 22.24 32.71 8.77
N GLU A 4 22.04 31.93 7.70
CA GLU A 4 20.76 31.32 7.34
C GLU A 4 20.97 29.86 6.94
N ILE A 5 20.09 28.97 7.38
CA ILE A 5 20.13 27.54 7.05
C ILE A 5 18.77 26.99 6.63
N LEU A 6 18.79 26.01 5.74
CA LEU A 6 17.69 25.09 5.54
C LEU A 6 17.92 23.84 6.39
N PHE A 7 17.11 23.67 7.43
CA PHE A 7 17.16 22.51 8.30
C PHE A 7 16.20 21.42 7.81
N ILE A 8 16.74 20.23 7.63
CA ILE A 8 16.01 19.07 7.12
C ILE A 8 15.98 17.96 8.17
N ASN A 9 14.77 17.66 8.65
CA ASN A 9 14.52 16.58 9.59
C ASN A 9 13.86 15.38 8.89
N ILE A 10 14.66 14.35 8.64
CA ILE A 10 14.18 13.07 8.12
C ILE A 10 14.12 12.08 9.28
N GLY A 11 12.90 11.86 9.75
CA GLY A 11 12.57 10.86 10.76
C GLY A 11 12.47 9.45 10.17
N TYR A 12 12.32 8.46 11.06
CA TYR A 12 12.12 7.07 10.70
C TYR A 12 11.11 6.43 11.64
N LYS A 13 9.99 5.95 11.10
CA LYS A 13 8.87 5.40 11.87
C LYS A 13 8.33 4.13 11.24
N ASP A 14 8.23 3.07 12.04
CA ASP A 14 7.69 1.76 11.62
C ASP A 14 8.35 1.19 10.36
N GLY A 15 9.62 1.53 10.14
CA GLY A 15 10.38 1.11 8.96
C GLY A 15 10.42 2.14 7.83
N LEU A 16 9.66 3.23 7.89
CA LEU A 16 9.52 4.18 6.79
C LEU A 16 10.20 5.51 7.12
N TYR A 17 10.81 6.13 6.11
CA TYR A 17 11.21 7.54 6.20
C TYR A 17 9.97 8.43 6.32
N VAL A 18 10.03 9.36 7.27
CA VAL A 18 8.98 10.36 7.52
C VAL A 18 9.61 11.73 7.45
N PHE A 19 9.01 12.62 6.66
CA PHE A 19 9.43 14.01 6.53
C PHE A 19 8.63 14.85 7.52
N GLU A 20 9.31 15.40 8.52
CA GLU A 20 8.67 16.07 9.64
C GLU A 20 8.53 17.58 9.36
N ASN A 21 7.29 18.05 9.29
CA ASN A 21 6.96 19.48 9.28
C ASN A 21 6.66 19.89 10.74
N GLY A 22 7.54 20.64 11.40
CA GLY A 22 7.28 21.04 12.79
C GLY A 22 8.39 21.85 13.44
N ASP A 23 8.09 22.34 14.64
CA ASP A 23 9.01 23.11 15.47
C ASP A 23 10.27 22.30 15.79
N ILE A 24 11.41 22.92 15.58
CA ILE A 24 12.72 22.34 15.84
C ILE A 24 13.08 22.62 17.30
N ASP A 25 13.02 21.60 18.17
CA ASP A 25 13.58 21.67 19.53
C ASP A 25 15.04 21.19 19.51
N LEU A 26 15.91 22.01 18.92
CA LEU A 26 17.35 21.75 18.85
C LEU A 26 18.12 22.95 19.40
N ASP A 27 19.28 22.68 19.98
CA ASP A 27 20.22 23.68 20.49
C ASP A 27 20.94 24.42 19.33
N ILE A 28 20.19 24.92 18.35
CA ILE A 28 20.69 25.77 17.27
C ILE A 28 20.87 27.19 17.83
N PRO A 29 22.04 27.84 17.61
CA PRO A 29 22.27 29.21 18.05
C PRO A 29 21.17 30.18 17.55
N ASN A 30 20.65 31.02 18.46
CA ASN A 30 19.54 31.94 18.19
C ASN A 30 19.86 32.98 17.09
N GLU A 31 21.12 33.21 16.81
CA GLU A 31 21.61 34.12 15.78
C GLU A 31 21.48 33.56 14.36
N ILE A 32 21.27 32.25 14.20
CA ILE A 32 21.10 31.60 12.90
C ILE A 32 19.62 31.57 12.56
N MET A 33 19.23 32.13 11.41
CA MET A 33 17.88 31.96 10.90
C MET A 33 17.69 30.55 10.37
N VAL A 34 16.69 29.84 10.91
CA VAL A 34 16.41 28.45 10.55
C VAL A 34 15.11 28.38 9.77
N ASN A 35 15.21 27.92 8.52
CA ASN A 35 14.06 27.62 7.69
C ASN A 35 13.89 26.10 7.58
N THR A 36 12.65 25.64 7.49
CA THR A 36 12.31 24.23 7.26
C THR A 36 11.47 24.12 6.00
N PRO A 37 11.82 23.20 5.09
CA PRO A 37 11.01 22.99 3.90
C PRO A 37 9.64 22.45 4.28
N PHE A 38 8.61 22.86 3.54
CA PHE A 38 7.28 22.31 3.73
C PHE A 38 7.05 21.10 2.84
N TYR A 39 6.95 19.91 3.45
CA TYR A 39 6.66 18.68 2.73
C TYR A 39 5.16 18.45 2.63
N ASN A 40 4.59 18.56 1.42
CA ASN A 40 3.22 18.08 1.18
C ASN A 40 3.21 16.55 1.16
N GLN A 41 3.98 15.94 0.25
CA GLN A 41 4.35 14.52 0.16
C GLN A 41 5.56 14.42 -0.79
N ALA A 42 6.67 13.82 -0.37
CA ALA A 42 7.77 13.46 -1.27
C ALA A 42 7.80 11.94 -1.43
N ASN A 43 7.44 11.45 -2.62
CA ASN A 43 7.37 10.01 -2.87
C ASN A 43 8.65 9.48 -3.54
N SER A 44 9.23 10.26 -4.45
CA SER A 44 10.50 9.94 -5.11
C SER A 44 11.66 10.75 -4.56
N PHE A 45 12.89 10.26 -4.81
CA PHE A 45 14.11 10.99 -4.47
C PHE A 45 14.21 12.32 -5.22
N GLU A 46 13.86 12.34 -6.50
CA GLU A 46 13.87 13.55 -7.34
C GLU A 46 12.87 14.59 -6.82
N GLU A 47 11.63 14.19 -6.49
CA GLU A 47 10.64 15.10 -5.88
C GLU A 47 11.15 15.69 -4.56
N LEU A 48 11.87 14.89 -3.77
CA LEU A 48 12.48 15.36 -2.53
C LEU A 48 13.58 16.39 -2.81
N VAL A 49 14.47 16.13 -3.76
CA VAL A 49 15.53 17.08 -4.17
C VAL A 49 14.90 18.38 -4.70
N ASP A 50 13.93 18.29 -5.60
CA ASP A 50 13.22 19.45 -6.14
C ASP A 50 12.57 20.29 -5.04
N THR A 51 11.92 19.63 -4.07
CA THR A 51 11.30 20.32 -2.93
C THR A 51 12.34 21.12 -2.13
N LEU A 52 13.53 20.55 -1.92
CA LEU A 52 14.60 21.23 -1.19
C LEU A 52 15.20 22.39 -1.99
N LEU A 53 15.24 22.29 -3.32
CA LEU A 53 15.79 23.33 -4.20
C LEU A 53 14.84 24.51 -4.45
N LEU A 54 13.57 24.38 -4.08
CA LEU A 54 12.64 25.51 -4.04
C LEU A 54 13.01 26.53 -2.97
N GLU A 55 13.74 26.09 -1.94
CA GLU A 55 14.18 26.93 -0.83
C GLU A 55 15.52 27.62 -1.18
N PRO A 56 15.68 28.91 -0.85
CA PRO A 56 16.79 29.71 -1.34
C PRO A 56 18.11 29.50 -0.58
N GLU A 57 18.12 28.84 0.58
CA GLU A 57 19.28 28.80 1.46
C GLU A 57 20.44 27.98 0.86
N GLU A 58 21.66 28.49 1.04
CA GLU A 58 22.89 27.84 0.56
C GLU A 58 23.42 26.77 1.52
N HIS A 59 23.13 26.94 2.81
CA HIS A 59 23.59 26.04 3.87
C HIS A 59 22.48 25.07 4.25
N ILE A 60 22.69 23.79 3.96
CA ILE A 60 21.72 22.72 4.22
C ILE A 60 22.20 21.88 5.39
N VAL A 61 21.37 21.74 6.41
CA VAL A 61 21.70 21.03 7.65
C VAL A 61 20.81 19.81 7.82
N PHE A 62 21.42 18.63 7.94
CA PHE A 62 20.73 17.38 8.23
C PHE A 62 21.05 16.87 9.63
N THR A 63 20.03 16.40 10.33
CA THR A 63 20.23 15.45 11.43
C THR A 63 20.67 14.11 10.84
N TYR A 64 21.88 13.65 11.18
CA TYR A 64 22.44 12.41 10.66
C TYR A 64 22.33 11.31 11.72
N ASN A 65 21.70 10.18 11.45
CA ASN A 65 21.59 9.08 12.41
C ASN A 65 21.54 7.71 11.71
N TYR A 66 21.62 6.63 12.49
CA TYR A 66 21.63 5.28 11.92
C TYR A 66 20.45 4.99 10.99
N ASN A 67 19.26 5.48 11.32
CA ASN A 67 18.04 5.17 10.57
C ASN A 67 17.95 5.94 9.24
N ASN A 68 18.45 7.17 9.21
CA ASN A 68 18.36 8.03 8.02
C ASN A 68 19.64 8.13 7.19
N GLN A 69 20.75 7.54 7.66
CA GLN A 69 22.07 7.75 7.08
C GLN A 69 22.16 7.46 5.58
N ARG A 70 21.48 6.42 5.07
CA ARG A 70 21.58 6.07 3.65
C ARG A 70 20.93 7.11 2.75
N LEU A 71 19.70 7.53 3.07
CA LEU A 71 18.98 8.58 2.36
C LEU A 71 19.69 9.93 2.49
N VAL A 72 20.11 10.29 3.71
CA VAL A 72 20.82 11.56 3.98
C VAL A 72 22.15 11.62 3.25
N ARG A 73 22.94 10.53 3.21
CA ARG A 73 24.19 10.47 2.44
C ARG A 73 23.95 10.73 0.97
N LYS A 74 22.91 10.09 0.39
CA LYS A 74 22.57 10.28 -1.02
C LYS A 74 22.14 11.72 -1.31
N LEU A 75 21.22 12.27 -0.52
CA LEU A 75 20.80 13.68 -0.61
C LEU A 75 21.98 14.65 -0.49
N ALA A 76 22.82 14.47 0.53
CA ALA A 76 23.99 15.33 0.77
C ALA A 76 24.95 15.30 -0.42
N CYS A 77 25.21 14.11 -0.98
CA CYS A 77 26.07 14.00 -2.16
C CYS A 77 25.45 14.68 -3.39
N THR A 78 24.15 14.49 -3.65
CA THR A 78 23.46 15.09 -4.79
C THR A 78 23.41 16.62 -4.67
N LEU A 79 22.94 17.15 -3.54
CA LEU A 79 22.85 18.60 -3.30
C LEU A 79 24.20 19.31 -3.42
N LEU A 80 25.27 18.67 -2.92
CA LEU A 80 26.62 19.19 -3.01
C LEU A 80 27.16 19.14 -4.45
N LYS A 81 27.06 17.99 -5.12
CA LYS A 81 27.75 17.75 -6.42
C LYS A 81 27.02 18.35 -7.61
N GLU A 82 25.69 18.36 -7.58
CA GLU A 82 24.87 18.75 -8.72
C GLU A 82 24.34 20.18 -8.58
N TYR A 83 24.24 20.69 -7.35
CA TYR A 83 23.61 21.97 -7.05
C TYR A 83 24.48 22.91 -6.20
N GLU A 84 25.74 22.55 -5.95
CA GLU A 84 26.75 23.39 -5.27
C GLU A 84 26.36 23.87 -3.86
N LYS A 85 25.42 23.19 -3.20
CA LYS A 85 24.98 23.54 -1.84
C LYS A 85 26.03 23.17 -0.79
N THR A 86 26.14 23.97 0.26
CA THR A 86 27.00 23.66 1.41
C THR A 86 26.26 22.79 2.41
N VAL A 87 26.72 21.54 2.61
CA VAL A 87 26.00 20.55 3.43
C VAL A 87 26.69 20.30 4.78
N TYR A 88 25.88 20.25 5.84
CA TYR A 88 26.29 19.90 7.21
C TYR A 88 25.52 18.67 7.70
N LEU A 89 26.24 17.67 8.20
CA LEU A 89 25.67 16.50 8.85
C LEU A 89 25.98 16.56 10.35
N ILE A 90 24.94 16.52 11.18
CA ILE A 90 25.08 16.74 12.63
C ILE A 90 24.68 15.47 13.40
N ASN A 91 25.59 14.99 14.25
CA ASN A 91 25.35 13.90 15.21
C ASN A 91 26.39 13.92 16.33
N SER A 92 25.96 13.76 17.58
CA SER A 92 26.84 13.78 18.76
C SER A 92 27.92 12.69 18.79
N ASN A 93 27.74 11.59 18.03
CA ASN A 93 28.72 10.51 17.89
C ASN A 93 29.75 10.75 16.77
N LEU A 94 29.62 11.81 15.99
CA LEU A 94 30.61 12.16 14.97
C LEU A 94 31.82 12.88 15.56
N CYS A 95 32.84 13.07 14.74
CA CYS A 95 33.92 14.02 15.00
C CYS A 95 33.73 15.25 14.11
N ASN A 96 34.13 16.43 14.61
CA ASN A 96 34.14 17.64 13.79
C ASN A 96 35.15 17.46 12.66
N ALA A 97 34.66 17.39 11.44
CA ALA A 97 35.46 17.02 10.28
C ALA A 97 34.94 17.69 8.99
N VAL A 98 35.85 17.81 8.02
CA VAL A 98 35.53 18.04 6.61
C VAL A 98 35.67 16.70 5.89
N CYS A 99 34.62 16.27 5.23
CA CYS A 99 34.60 15.07 4.40
C CYS A 99 34.73 15.45 2.93
N ASN A 100 35.88 15.14 2.32
CA ASN A 100 36.11 15.33 0.90
C ASN A 100 35.41 14.19 0.14
N VAL A 101 34.23 14.46 -0.42
CA VAL A 101 33.44 13.47 -1.16
C VAL A 101 34.09 13.18 -2.53
N ASP A 102 34.75 14.19 -3.10
CA ASP A 102 35.65 14.07 -4.25
C ASP A 102 36.72 15.19 -4.23
N SER A 103 37.44 15.41 -5.33
CA SER A 103 38.50 16.43 -5.42
C SER A 103 38.01 17.88 -5.36
N GLN A 104 36.72 18.12 -5.60
CA GLN A 104 36.13 19.47 -5.70
C GLN A 104 35.06 19.71 -4.63
N ASN A 105 34.46 18.64 -4.10
CA ASN A 105 33.28 18.71 -3.25
C ASN A 105 33.58 18.23 -1.82
N SER A 106 33.26 19.06 -0.84
CA SER A 106 33.42 18.76 0.58
C SER A 106 32.17 19.10 1.38
N LEU A 107 31.87 18.27 2.39
CA LEU A 107 30.80 18.55 3.36
C LEU A 107 31.35 18.58 4.78
N TYR A 108 30.57 19.16 5.69
CA TYR A 108 30.95 19.29 7.10
C TYR A 108 30.24 18.24 7.95
N LEU A 109 30.98 17.60 8.84
CA LEU A 109 30.48 16.74 9.89
C LEU A 109 30.66 17.47 11.22
N LEU A 110 29.59 17.64 11.98
CA LEU A 110 29.62 18.33 13.26
C LEU A 110 29.03 17.46 14.36
N LYS A 111 29.55 17.62 15.58
CA LYS A 111 29.03 16.96 16.78
C LYS A 111 27.69 17.55 17.20
N ASN A 112 27.64 18.88 17.25
CA ASN A 112 26.55 19.62 17.86
C ASN A 112 26.09 20.76 16.92
N TYR A 113 24.87 21.24 17.12
CA TYR A 113 24.33 22.37 16.37
C TYR A 113 25.03 23.70 16.71
N GLU A 114 25.51 23.87 17.95
CA GLU A 114 26.28 25.05 18.38
C GLU A 114 27.53 25.31 17.51
N ASP A 115 28.12 24.25 16.96
CA ASP A 115 29.33 24.32 16.13
C ASP A 115 29.07 25.04 14.79
N LEU A 116 27.82 25.13 14.33
CA LEU A 116 27.45 25.83 13.08
C LEU A 116 27.87 27.30 13.07
N HIS A 117 27.79 27.98 14.21
CA HIS A 117 28.08 29.42 14.30
C HIS A 117 29.55 29.73 14.01
N ASN A 118 30.46 28.82 14.39
CA ASN A 118 31.91 29.03 14.35
C ASN A 118 32.66 27.96 13.54
N VAL A 119 32.03 27.36 12.53
CA VAL A 119 32.64 26.30 11.70
C VAL A 119 34.05 26.64 11.22
N ASP A 120 34.28 27.89 10.79
CA ASP A 120 35.57 28.38 10.27
C ASP A 120 36.68 28.41 11.33
N GLN A 121 36.34 28.36 12.62
CA GLN A 121 37.26 28.39 13.76
C GLN A 121 37.49 27.00 14.36
N LEU A 122 36.74 25.99 13.92
CA LEU A 122 36.87 24.63 14.44
C LEU A 122 38.14 23.97 13.90
N SER A 123 38.77 23.15 14.75
CA SER A 123 39.80 22.21 14.30
C SER A 123 39.11 21.01 13.66
N LEU A 124 39.02 21.02 12.33
CA LEU A 124 38.36 19.98 11.55
C LEU A 124 39.35 18.92 11.08
N GLN A 125 39.02 17.65 11.35
CA GLN A 125 39.74 16.54 10.75
C GLN A 125 39.38 16.42 9.27
N VAL A 126 40.32 16.02 8.41
CA VAL A 126 40.03 15.74 7.00
C VAL A 126 39.83 14.25 6.81
N ILE A 127 38.68 13.86 6.28
CA ILE A 127 38.34 12.48 5.95
C ILE A 127 37.85 12.39 4.50
N THR A 128 37.77 11.17 3.96
CA THR A 128 37.43 10.91 2.55
C THR A 128 36.11 10.18 2.35
N GLU A 129 35.47 9.74 3.43
CA GLU A 129 34.19 9.02 3.38
C GLU A 129 33.30 9.45 4.54
N ILE A 130 32.00 9.58 4.27
CA ILE A 130 30.99 9.88 5.29
C ILE A 130 30.91 8.65 6.21
N PRO A 131 31.13 8.79 7.54
CA PRO A 131 31.14 7.66 8.45
C PRO A 131 29.79 6.95 8.50
N GLU A 132 29.81 5.62 8.42
CA GLU A 132 28.63 4.80 8.74
C GLU A 132 28.43 4.75 10.25
N LEU A 133 27.23 5.09 10.68
CA LEU A 133 26.84 4.97 12.07
C LEU A 133 26.45 3.52 12.33
N ASN A 134 26.99 2.94 13.40
CA ASN A 134 26.61 1.60 13.84
C ASN A 134 25.39 1.67 14.75
N LEU A 135 24.52 0.68 14.63
CA LEU A 135 23.40 0.54 15.53
C LEU A 135 23.88 0.00 16.88
N HIS A 136 23.78 0.79 17.94
CA HIS A 136 24.18 0.34 19.28
C HIS A 136 23.27 -0.74 19.88
N SER A 137 22.08 -0.95 19.29
CA SER A 137 21.20 -2.10 19.48
C SER A 137 20.03 -1.94 18.50
N LEU A 138 19.66 -2.97 17.75
CA LEU A 138 18.34 -2.99 17.10
C LEU A 138 17.32 -2.72 18.21
N PRO A 139 16.54 -1.62 18.15
CA PRO A 139 15.36 -1.51 18.99
C PRO A 139 14.59 -2.83 18.81
N ASP A 140 13.99 -3.36 19.88
CA ASP A 140 13.06 -4.47 19.75
C ASP A 140 12.09 -4.11 18.62
N ILE A 141 12.26 -4.74 17.46
CA ILE A 141 11.58 -4.30 16.24
C ILE A 141 10.10 -4.49 16.52
N GLU A 142 9.42 -3.35 16.68
CA GLU A 142 8.08 -3.30 17.24
C GLU A 142 7.11 -4.03 16.32
N ASN A 143 5.99 -4.47 16.91
CA ASN A 143 4.88 -5.06 16.17
C ASN A 143 4.40 -4.15 15.01
N SER A 144 4.58 -2.83 15.12
CA SER A 144 4.24 -1.86 14.09
C SER A 144 5.09 -2.00 12.82
N TYR A 145 6.42 -2.15 12.93
CA TYR A 145 7.31 -2.40 11.79
C TYR A 145 6.89 -3.67 11.03
N TYR A 146 6.64 -4.78 11.75
CA TYR A 146 6.16 -6.01 11.13
C TYR A 146 4.86 -5.79 10.35
N VAL A 147 3.90 -5.07 10.94
CA VAL A 147 2.63 -4.76 10.27
C VAL A 147 2.86 -3.91 9.02
N THR A 148 3.72 -2.91 9.06
CA THR A 148 4.04 -2.04 7.92
C THR A 148 4.68 -2.82 6.78
N MET A 149 5.75 -3.59 7.05
CA MET A 149 6.42 -4.40 6.03
C MET A 149 5.50 -5.47 5.45
N ARG A 150 4.69 -6.12 6.30
CA ARG A 150 3.68 -7.08 5.85
C ARG A 150 2.64 -6.44 4.94
N ASN A 151 2.18 -5.23 5.24
CA ASN A 151 1.23 -4.52 4.40
C ASN A 151 1.84 -4.17 3.03
N GLY A 152 3.13 -3.80 2.98
CA GLY A 152 3.88 -3.61 1.74
C GLY A 152 3.92 -4.89 0.90
N TYR A 153 4.32 -6.01 1.51
CA TYR A 153 4.33 -7.32 0.85
C TYR A 153 2.93 -7.76 0.39
N ASP A 154 1.91 -7.56 1.21
CA ASP A 154 0.51 -7.83 0.85
C ASP A 154 0.08 -7.02 -0.39
N ALA A 155 0.45 -5.73 -0.45
CA ALA A 155 0.18 -4.88 -1.60
C ALA A 155 0.96 -5.33 -2.84
N PHE A 156 2.21 -5.76 -2.68
CA PHE A 156 2.99 -6.37 -3.75
C PHE A 156 2.32 -7.62 -4.29
N VAL A 157 1.85 -8.54 -3.45
CA VAL A 157 1.26 -9.81 -3.92
C VAL A 157 -0.12 -9.61 -4.54
N THR A 158 -0.96 -8.77 -3.93
CA THR A 158 -2.36 -8.56 -4.34
C THR A 158 -2.51 -7.50 -5.44
N GLY A 159 -1.55 -6.59 -5.59
CA GLY A 159 -1.68 -5.41 -6.43
C GLY A 159 -2.67 -4.36 -5.92
N ILE A 160 -3.18 -4.51 -4.69
CA ILE A 160 -4.09 -3.54 -4.07
C ILE A 160 -3.26 -2.53 -3.27
N TYR A 161 -3.22 -1.30 -3.76
CA TYR A 161 -2.49 -0.19 -3.16
C TYR A 161 -3.43 0.91 -2.66
N PRO A 162 -3.04 1.68 -1.63
CA PRO A 162 -3.72 2.92 -1.27
C PRO A 162 -3.77 3.90 -2.45
N GLN A 163 -4.75 4.80 -2.46
CA GLN A 163 -4.92 5.75 -3.57
C GLN A 163 -3.77 6.76 -3.70
N ASN A 164 -3.07 7.06 -2.59
CA ASN A 164 -2.01 8.05 -2.47
C ASN A 164 -0.62 7.51 -2.84
N VAL A 165 -0.55 6.38 -3.53
CA VAL A 165 0.73 5.85 -4.00
C VAL A 165 1.21 6.64 -5.21
N SER A 166 2.53 6.84 -5.29
CA SER A 166 3.22 7.45 -6.43
C SER A 166 2.68 6.95 -7.76
N ASN A 167 2.59 7.87 -8.71
CA ASN A 167 2.19 7.57 -10.08
C ASN A 167 3.39 7.49 -11.02
N THR A 168 4.60 7.77 -10.52
CA THR A 168 5.81 7.97 -11.33
C THR A 168 6.85 6.89 -11.13
N LEU A 169 6.95 6.29 -9.94
CA LEU A 169 7.88 5.18 -9.65
C LEU A 169 7.15 3.96 -9.06
N ALA A 170 7.84 2.82 -9.06
CA ALA A 170 7.33 1.62 -8.41
C ALA A 170 7.46 1.71 -6.89
N LYS A 171 6.51 1.08 -6.19
CA LYS A 171 6.65 0.78 -4.75
C LYS A 171 7.39 -0.51 -4.50
N HIS A 172 7.21 -1.51 -5.37
CA HIS A 172 7.78 -2.84 -5.15
C HIS A 172 8.27 -3.46 -6.45
N ILE A 173 9.53 -3.91 -6.47
CA ILE A 173 10.11 -4.60 -7.61
C ILE A 173 10.62 -5.95 -7.14
N GLN A 174 10.17 -7.04 -7.76
CA GLN A 174 10.80 -8.33 -7.57
C GLN A 174 11.94 -8.52 -8.57
N LEU A 175 13.10 -8.93 -8.08
CA LEU A 175 14.26 -9.24 -8.91
C LEU A 175 14.39 -10.77 -8.96
N GLU A 176 14.23 -11.31 -10.17
CA GLU A 176 14.62 -12.67 -10.51
C GLU A 176 16.03 -12.61 -11.14
N LYS A 177 16.66 -13.76 -11.40
CA LYS A 177 18.10 -13.88 -11.74
C LYS A 177 18.61 -12.87 -12.79
N HIS A 178 19.90 -12.51 -12.66
CA HIS A 178 20.68 -11.70 -13.62
C HIS A 178 20.24 -10.24 -13.79
N VAL A 179 20.12 -9.49 -12.68
CA VAL A 179 19.79 -8.07 -12.71
C VAL A 179 20.88 -7.23 -12.05
N THR A 180 21.31 -6.18 -12.75
CA THR A 180 22.20 -5.15 -12.20
C THR A 180 21.42 -3.85 -12.05
N ILE A 181 21.36 -3.31 -10.84
CA ILE A 181 20.73 -2.02 -10.55
C ILE A 181 21.81 -1.03 -10.15
N LYS A 182 21.97 0.02 -10.96
CA LYS A 182 22.98 1.06 -10.75
C LYS A 182 22.53 2.10 -9.74
N ASP A 183 21.33 2.64 -9.94
CA ASP A 183 20.71 3.61 -9.05
C ASP A 183 19.28 3.13 -8.73
N THR A 184 18.99 2.93 -7.46
CA THR A 184 17.70 2.43 -6.99
C THR A 184 16.58 3.47 -7.07
N SER A 185 16.93 4.75 -6.97
CA SER A 185 15.99 5.88 -6.93
C SER A 185 15.37 6.23 -8.27
N GLU A 186 15.93 5.73 -9.38
CA GLU A 186 15.34 5.83 -10.72
C GLU A 186 14.14 4.90 -10.92
N TYR A 187 13.97 3.88 -10.06
CA TYR A 187 12.96 2.83 -10.24
C TYR A 187 11.98 2.76 -9.06
N LEU A 188 12.46 3.03 -7.85
CA LEU A 188 11.67 2.92 -6.63
C LEU A 188 11.43 4.27 -5.96
N ASP A 189 10.22 4.42 -5.43
CA ASP A 189 9.92 5.44 -4.44
C ASP A 189 10.84 5.34 -3.20
N ILE A 190 10.97 6.41 -2.42
CA ILE A 190 11.83 6.49 -1.23
C ILE A 190 11.59 5.34 -0.24
N ASN A 191 10.32 5.04 0.01
CA ASN A 191 9.87 3.97 0.90
C ASN A 191 9.53 2.67 0.14
N GLY A 192 10.05 2.51 -1.07
CA GLY A 192 9.88 1.31 -1.89
C GLY A 192 10.78 0.16 -1.45
N ALA A 193 10.51 -1.04 -1.97
CA ALA A 193 11.24 -2.25 -1.64
C ALA A 193 11.58 -3.11 -2.85
N PHE A 194 12.77 -3.72 -2.80
CA PHE A 194 13.11 -4.87 -3.63
C PHE A 194 12.69 -6.17 -2.95
N LEU A 195 12.20 -7.13 -3.74
CA LEU A 195 11.96 -8.50 -3.31
C LEU A 195 12.88 -9.43 -4.08
N VAL A 196 13.66 -10.22 -3.37
CA VAL A 196 14.68 -11.08 -3.97
C VAL A 196 14.49 -12.51 -3.50
N ASN A 197 14.48 -13.48 -4.42
CA ASN A 197 14.49 -14.88 -4.01
C ASN A 197 15.89 -15.25 -3.47
N MET A 198 15.96 -15.95 -2.35
CA MET A 198 17.23 -16.28 -1.69
C MET A 198 18.19 -17.08 -2.59
N GLU A 199 17.63 -17.92 -3.47
CA GLU A 199 18.41 -18.70 -4.44
C GLU A 199 19.09 -17.83 -5.50
N ASP A 200 18.56 -16.63 -5.73
CA ASP A 200 18.96 -15.72 -6.80
C ASP A 200 19.86 -14.57 -6.28
N VAL A 201 20.04 -14.43 -4.95
CA VAL A 201 20.79 -13.33 -4.33
C VAL A 201 22.21 -13.18 -4.89
N LYS A 202 22.86 -14.29 -5.27
CA LYS A 202 24.22 -14.26 -5.82
C LYS A 202 24.30 -13.69 -7.22
N ASP A 203 23.18 -13.67 -7.93
CA ASP A 203 23.06 -13.24 -9.33
C ASP A 203 22.43 -11.84 -9.45
N ILE A 204 22.25 -11.15 -8.32
CA ILE A 204 21.72 -9.78 -8.23
C ILE A 204 22.81 -8.87 -7.71
N ASP A 205 23.12 -7.83 -8.48
CA ASP A 205 24.13 -6.83 -8.15
C ASP A 205 23.49 -5.45 -8.00
N ILE A 206 23.26 -5.03 -6.76
CA ILE A 206 22.84 -3.65 -6.44
C ILE A 206 24.10 -2.85 -6.16
N GLN A 207 24.53 -2.06 -7.15
CA GLN A 207 25.78 -1.29 -7.11
C GLN A 207 25.63 0.05 -6.35
N ASP A 208 24.40 0.42 -5.99
CA ASP A 208 24.08 1.64 -5.25
C ASP A 208 24.53 1.51 -3.78
N LYS A 209 25.73 2.00 -3.48
CA LYS A 209 26.29 2.02 -2.12
C LYS A 209 25.44 2.82 -1.13
N ASN A 210 24.59 3.72 -1.61
CA ASN A 210 23.68 4.52 -0.78
C ASN A 210 22.21 4.07 -0.94
N ASN A 211 21.97 2.82 -1.37
CA ASN A 211 20.62 2.26 -1.45
C ASN A 211 19.89 2.39 -0.11
N PHE A 212 18.90 3.29 -0.08
CA PHE A 212 18.07 3.56 1.09
C PHE A 212 16.77 2.74 1.09
N ASN A 213 16.46 2.04 0.00
CA ASN A 213 15.26 1.23 -0.13
C ASN A 213 15.35 -0.06 0.67
N HIS A 214 14.18 -0.62 0.98
CA HIS A 214 14.07 -1.91 1.65
C HIS A 214 14.50 -3.06 0.73
N LEU A 215 15.01 -4.13 1.34
CA LEU A 215 15.42 -5.34 0.65
C LEU A 215 14.86 -6.56 1.35
N HIS A 216 13.82 -7.16 0.78
CA HIS A 216 13.15 -8.32 1.35
C HIS A 216 13.62 -9.60 0.66
N THR A 217 13.95 -10.63 1.43
CA THR A 217 14.38 -11.93 0.89
C THR A 217 13.25 -12.95 0.99
N ILE A 218 12.90 -13.59 -0.11
CA ILE A 218 11.90 -14.66 -0.20
C ILE A 218 12.64 -16.00 -0.21
N LYS A 219 12.29 -16.88 0.72
CA LYS A 219 12.79 -18.26 0.77
C LYS A 219 11.65 -19.22 1.08
N GLU A 220 11.33 -20.10 0.15
CA GLU A 220 10.24 -21.07 0.30
C GLU A 220 8.94 -20.37 0.76
N GLU A 221 8.44 -20.73 1.94
CA GLU A 221 7.22 -20.24 2.57
C GLU A 221 7.48 -19.08 3.56
N LYS A 222 8.59 -18.35 3.37
CA LYS A 222 9.03 -17.30 4.30
C LYS A 222 9.54 -16.07 3.55
N VAL A 223 9.10 -14.90 4.01
CA VAL A 223 9.63 -13.60 3.57
C VAL A 223 10.35 -12.97 4.76
N GLN A 224 11.65 -12.73 4.63
CA GLN A 224 12.44 -11.99 5.59
C GLN A 224 12.46 -10.51 5.20
N PHE A 225 12.13 -9.63 6.15
CA PHE A 225 12.10 -8.20 5.91
C PHE A 225 13.44 -7.58 6.30
N ASP A 226 14.11 -6.99 5.31
CA ASP A 226 15.44 -6.39 5.47
C ASP A 226 16.43 -7.38 6.11
N GLU A 227 17.51 -6.87 6.69
CA GLU A 227 18.49 -7.68 7.44
C GLU A 227 18.01 -7.95 8.88
N THR A 228 16.70 -8.06 9.09
CA THR A 228 16.11 -8.25 10.42
C THR A 228 15.78 -9.72 10.70
N LYS A 229 15.45 -10.02 11.96
CA LYS A 229 14.90 -11.33 12.36
C LYS A 229 13.39 -11.45 12.07
N VAL A 230 12.74 -10.36 11.68
CA VAL A 230 11.30 -10.31 11.43
C VAL A 230 10.99 -10.96 10.09
N SER A 231 9.96 -11.78 10.07
CA SER A 231 9.58 -12.50 8.87
C SER A 231 8.11 -12.84 8.83
N LEU A 232 7.54 -12.83 7.63
CA LEU A 232 6.23 -13.38 7.33
C LEU A 232 6.36 -14.85 6.93
N LYS A 233 5.53 -15.71 7.51
CA LYS A 233 5.29 -17.06 6.98
C LYS A 233 4.10 -17.00 6.03
N ASN A 234 4.26 -17.51 4.82
CA ASN A 234 3.22 -17.50 3.82
C ASN A 234 3.14 -18.80 3.04
N PHE A 235 1.99 -19.03 2.42
CA PHE A 235 1.80 -20.13 1.50
C PHE A 235 1.15 -19.60 0.22
N ILE A 236 1.86 -19.72 -0.90
CA ILE A 236 1.35 -19.33 -2.23
C ILE A 236 0.94 -20.59 -2.99
N CYS A 237 -0.33 -20.70 -3.36
CA CYS A 237 -0.85 -21.89 -4.04
C CYS A 237 -2.00 -21.56 -5.00
N SER A 238 -2.38 -22.49 -5.87
CA SER A 238 -3.53 -22.31 -6.76
C SER A 238 -4.84 -22.32 -5.97
N TYR A 239 -5.84 -21.55 -6.40
CA TYR A 239 -7.13 -21.42 -5.71
C TYR A 239 -7.83 -22.77 -5.54
N SER A 240 -7.73 -23.63 -6.54
CA SER A 240 -8.33 -24.97 -6.53
C SER A 240 -7.76 -25.91 -5.46
N GLN A 241 -6.58 -25.61 -4.90
CA GLN A 241 -5.92 -26.44 -3.88
C GLN A 241 -6.36 -26.13 -2.45
N VAL A 242 -7.17 -25.08 -2.24
CA VAL A 242 -7.57 -24.60 -0.89
C VAL A 242 -8.28 -25.67 -0.07
N GLU A 243 -9.18 -26.43 -0.67
CA GLU A 243 -9.95 -27.46 0.03
C GLU A 243 -9.06 -28.63 0.48
N ASP A 244 -8.01 -28.94 -0.29
CA ASP A 244 -7.06 -29.98 0.09
C ASP A 244 -6.17 -29.53 1.24
N ILE A 245 -5.80 -28.25 1.30
CA ILE A 245 -5.07 -27.65 2.43
C ILE A 245 -5.91 -27.72 3.71
N LYS A 246 -7.21 -27.38 3.62
CA LYS A 246 -8.16 -27.50 4.74
C LYS A 246 -8.29 -28.95 5.22
N ARG A 247 -8.52 -29.88 4.31
CA ARG A 247 -8.75 -31.32 4.62
C ARG A 247 -7.53 -32.00 5.22
N LYS A 248 -6.32 -31.60 4.82
CA LYS A 248 -5.06 -32.16 5.36
C LYS A 248 -4.72 -31.62 6.75
N GLY A 249 -5.55 -30.77 7.36
CA GLY A 249 -5.28 -30.16 8.67
C GLY A 249 -4.05 -29.24 8.67
N LYS A 250 -3.52 -28.90 7.48
CA LYS A 250 -2.35 -28.03 7.28
C LYS A 250 -2.73 -26.56 7.18
N CYS A 251 -3.91 -26.17 7.68
CA CYS A 251 -4.21 -24.75 7.86
C CYS A 251 -3.40 -24.29 9.09
N LEU A 252 -2.13 -23.97 8.87
CA LEU A 252 -1.22 -23.49 9.89
C LEU A 252 -1.69 -22.10 10.28
N LEU A 253 -2.15 -21.96 11.53
CA LEU A 253 -2.79 -20.75 12.03
C LEU A 253 -1.87 -19.51 11.98
N ASP A 254 -0.55 -19.72 11.85
CA ASP A 254 0.49 -18.70 11.76
C ASP A 254 0.90 -18.33 10.33
N TYR A 255 0.25 -18.89 9.30
CA TYR A 255 0.54 -18.63 7.89
C TYR A 255 -0.49 -17.70 7.24
N GLU A 256 -0.01 -16.80 6.38
CA GLU A 256 -0.86 -16.05 5.46
C GLU A 256 -0.96 -16.80 4.11
N TYR A 257 -2.17 -16.96 3.60
CA TYR A 257 -2.41 -17.71 2.36
C TYR A 257 -2.64 -16.76 1.19
N TYR A 258 -1.90 -16.97 0.10
CA TYR A 258 -2.05 -16.23 -1.16
C TYR A 258 -2.45 -17.19 -2.28
N LEU A 259 -3.63 -16.96 -2.84
CA LEU A 259 -4.28 -17.87 -3.79
C LEU A 259 -4.15 -17.34 -5.21
N LYS A 260 -3.57 -18.12 -6.10
CA LYS A 260 -3.42 -17.81 -7.52
C LYS A 260 -4.63 -18.33 -8.30
N ILE A 261 -5.15 -17.52 -9.21
CA ILE A 261 -6.06 -17.98 -10.27
C ILE A 261 -5.25 -17.99 -11.54
N GLU A 262 -4.83 -19.18 -11.99
CA GLU A 262 -3.93 -19.34 -13.15
C GLU A 262 -4.65 -19.93 -14.34
N ASN A 263 -5.71 -20.70 -14.09
CA ASN A 263 -6.44 -21.46 -15.09
C ASN A 263 -7.96 -21.45 -14.82
N LYS A 264 -8.70 -22.08 -15.74
CA LYS A 264 -10.15 -22.20 -15.68
C LYS A 264 -10.66 -22.94 -14.43
N ASN A 265 -9.98 -23.99 -13.98
CA ASN A 265 -10.41 -24.74 -12.79
C ASN A 265 -10.30 -23.88 -11.53
N ASP A 266 -9.26 -23.04 -11.40
CA ASP A 266 -9.18 -22.06 -10.31
C ASP A 266 -10.32 -21.05 -10.38
N LEU A 267 -10.65 -20.57 -11.59
CA LEU A 267 -11.74 -19.62 -11.81
C LEU A 267 -13.10 -20.23 -11.43
N GLU A 268 -13.36 -21.48 -11.81
CA GLU A 268 -14.57 -22.22 -11.44
C GLU A 268 -14.69 -22.41 -9.92
N LYS A 269 -13.59 -22.71 -9.23
CA LYS A 269 -13.58 -22.81 -7.76
C LYS A 269 -13.83 -21.47 -7.09
N PHE A 270 -13.28 -20.39 -7.64
CA PHE A 270 -13.56 -19.05 -7.15
C PHE A 270 -15.03 -18.65 -7.36
N SER A 271 -15.62 -19.01 -8.51
CA SER A 271 -17.06 -18.81 -8.80
C SER A 271 -17.96 -19.47 -7.76
N VAL A 272 -17.62 -20.67 -7.27
CA VAL A 272 -18.39 -21.35 -6.22
C VAL A 272 -18.47 -20.52 -4.93
N ASP A 273 -17.37 -19.88 -4.53
CA ASP A 273 -17.36 -18.99 -3.36
C ASP A 273 -18.20 -17.73 -3.59
N LEU A 274 -18.17 -17.18 -4.81
CA LEU A 274 -18.98 -16.01 -5.19
C LEU A 274 -20.47 -16.33 -5.22
N ASP A 275 -20.85 -17.51 -5.72
CA ASP A 275 -22.24 -17.96 -5.70
C ASP A 275 -22.72 -18.24 -4.26
N PHE A 276 -21.88 -18.85 -3.42
CA PHE A 276 -22.17 -19.03 -2.01
C PHE A 276 -22.37 -17.68 -1.30
N TYR A 277 -21.50 -16.70 -1.56
CA TYR A 277 -21.63 -15.34 -1.05
C TYR A 277 -22.91 -14.66 -1.53
N LYS A 278 -23.23 -14.75 -2.83
CA LYS A 278 -24.46 -14.20 -3.42
C LYS A 278 -25.73 -14.80 -2.81
N GLN A 279 -25.70 -16.08 -2.48
CA GLN A 279 -26.85 -16.80 -1.92
C GLN A 279 -27.03 -16.55 -0.42
N THR A 280 -25.94 -16.43 0.33
CA THR A 280 -25.97 -16.49 1.80
C THR A 280 -25.48 -15.23 2.51
N GLY A 281 -24.77 -14.35 1.80
CA GLY A 281 -24.05 -13.21 2.38
C GLY A 281 -22.85 -13.59 3.24
N LYS A 282 -22.48 -14.87 3.31
CA LYS A 282 -21.42 -15.35 4.20
C LYS A 282 -20.06 -15.30 3.51
N VAL A 283 -19.05 -14.91 4.29
CA VAL A 283 -17.65 -14.89 3.88
C VAL A 283 -16.82 -15.67 4.89
N ASP A 284 -15.93 -16.53 4.39
CA ASP A 284 -14.97 -17.31 5.19
C ASP A 284 -14.02 -16.37 5.96
N THR A 285 -13.71 -16.70 7.20
CA THR A 285 -12.82 -15.90 8.07
C THR A 285 -11.35 -16.29 7.99
N ILE A 286 -11.01 -17.34 7.23
CA ILE A 286 -9.62 -17.74 7.01
C ILE A 286 -8.88 -16.65 6.22
N SER A 287 -7.69 -16.29 6.72
CA SER A 287 -6.81 -15.26 6.14
C SER A 287 -6.23 -15.70 4.79
N LYS A 288 -7.03 -15.54 3.75
CA LYS A 288 -6.69 -15.83 2.35
C LYS A 288 -6.82 -14.57 1.52
N ARG A 289 -5.79 -14.26 0.74
CA ARG A 289 -5.79 -13.17 -0.24
C ARG A 289 -5.61 -13.73 -1.63
N LEU A 290 -6.03 -12.96 -2.63
CA LEU A 290 -5.84 -13.36 -4.01
C LEU A 290 -4.55 -12.75 -4.55
N VAL A 291 -3.72 -13.53 -5.22
CA VAL A 291 -2.58 -13.00 -5.97
C VAL A 291 -3.10 -12.23 -7.18
N ASP A 292 -2.55 -11.05 -7.43
CA ASP A 292 -3.03 -10.12 -8.46
C ASP A 292 -4.53 -9.78 -8.30
N GLU A 293 -5.02 -9.69 -7.06
CA GLU A 293 -6.39 -9.31 -6.72
C GLU A 293 -6.89 -8.07 -7.48
N CYS A 294 -6.02 -7.08 -7.74
CA CYS A 294 -6.33 -5.89 -8.51
C CYS A 294 -6.99 -6.19 -9.88
N ARG A 295 -6.72 -7.36 -10.48
CA ARG A 295 -7.33 -7.85 -11.72
C ARG A 295 -8.85 -8.00 -11.63
N TRP A 296 -9.40 -8.16 -10.43
CA TRP A 296 -10.82 -8.44 -10.19
C TRP A 296 -11.53 -7.29 -9.48
N THR A 297 -10.89 -6.12 -9.42
CA THR A 297 -11.43 -4.91 -8.80
C THR A 297 -11.40 -3.76 -9.81
N ASN A 298 -11.97 -2.60 -9.49
CA ASN A 298 -11.85 -1.43 -10.35
C ASN A 298 -10.51 -0.67 -10.21
N GLN A 299 -9.53 -1.23 -9.48
CA GLN A 299 -8.26 -0.57 -9.15
C GLN A 299 -7.05 -1.39 -9.65
N CYS A 300 -6.88 -1.50 -10.97
CA CYS A 300 -5.69 -2.15 -11.53
C CYS A 300 -4.43 -1.28 -11.32
N SER A 301 -3.35 -1.87 -10.80
CA SER A 301 -2.07 -1.18 -10.57
C SER A 301 -1.20 -1.03 -11.83
N LEU A 302 -1.60 -1.63 -12.97
CA LEU A 302 -0.76 -1.73 -14.17
C LEU A 302 -0.45 -0.37 -14.81
N LYS A 303 -1.43 0.54 -14.94
CA LYS A 303 -1.21 1.86 -15.58
C LYS A 303 -0.22 2.75 -14.84
N ARG A 304 -0.05 2.53 -13.53
CA ARG A 304 0.92 3.23 -12.68
C ARG A 304 2.22 2.45 -12.52
N LEU A 305 2.28 1.22 -13.05
CA LEU A 305 3.37 0.28 -12.87
C LEU A 305 3.88 0.20 -11.42
N THR A 306 2.97 0.29 -10.45
CA THR A 306 3.30 0.39 -9.02
C THR A 306 4.11 -0.81 -8.51
N ARG A 307 4.03 -1.94 -9.22
CA ARG A 307 4.86 -3.12 -9.01
C ARG A 307 5.16 -3.84 -10.32
N TYR A 308 6.27 -4.55 -10.33
CA TYR A 308 6.62 -5.48 -11.40
C TYR A 308 7.70 -6.48 -10.95
N ARG A 309 7.94 -7.49 -11.78
CA ARG A 309 9.03 -8.46 -11.68
C ARG A 309 10.00 -8.20 -12.82
N VAL A 310 11.29 -8.17 -12.52
CA VAL A 310 12.35 -8.20 -13.51
C VAL A 310 12.79 -9.65 -13.64
N THR A 311 12.62 -10.21 -14.84
CA THR A 311 12.89 -11.61 -15.16
C THR A 311 13.88 -11.70 -16.32
N GLU A 312 14.44 -12.87 -16.59
CA GLU A 312 15.30 -13.10 -17.77
C GLU A 312 14.58 -12.77 -19.09
N ASP A 313 13.26 -12.99 -19.16
CA ASP A 313 12.43 -12.68 -20.34
C ASP A 313 11.95 -11.21 -20.37
N GLY A 314 12.48 -10.37 -19.47
CA GLY A 314 12.12 -8.96 -19.33
C GLY A 314 11.16 -8.66 -18.19
N ILE A 315 10.43 -7.55 -18.32
CA ILE A 315 9.65 -6.95 -17.23
C ILE A 315 8.21 -7.47 -17.26
N LYS A 316 7.82 -8.17 -16.18
CA LYS A 316 6.50 -8.77 -16.01
C LYS A 316 5.74 -8.04 -14.89
N PRO A 317 4.65 -7.31 -15.18
CA PRO A 317 4.01 -6.42 -14.20
C PRO A 317 3.09 -7.13 -13.19
N CYS A 318 2.84 -8.43 -13.37
CA CYS A 318 1.95 -9.22 -12.54
C CYS A 318 2.62 -10.54 -12.14
N ILE A 319 2.19 -11.13 -11.03
CA ILE A 319 2.79 -12.37 -10.52
C ILE A 319 2.28 -13.57 -11.31
N THR A 320 0.99 -13.59 -11.68
CA THR A 320 0.37 -14.74 -12.37
C THR A 320 0.23 -14.54 -13.88
N SER A 321 0.94 -13.57 -14.47
CA SER A 321 0.91 -13.32 -15.91
C SER A 321 2.32 -13.31 -16.45
N GLU A 322 2.52 -14.04 -17.55
CA GLU A 322 3.81 -14.11 -18.25
C GLU A 322 3.93 -13.05 -19.34
N LYS A 323 3.03 -12.06 -19.34
CA LYS A 323 3.05 -10.98 -20.30
C LYS A 323 4.23 -10.05 -20.02
N SER A 324 5.24 -10.12 -20.89
CA SER A 324 6.37 -9.20 -20.86
C SER A 324 5.96 -7.84 -21.45
N LEU A 325 6.35 -6.75 -20.78
CA LEU A 325 6.20 -5.38 -21.27
C LEU A 325 7.34 -5.05 -22.25
N LEU A 326 8.57 -5.34 -21.82
CA LEU A 326 9.83 -4.87 -22.39
C LEU A 326 10.97 -5.80 -21.98
N GLU A 327 12.12 -5.70 -22.64
CA GLU A 327 13.37 -6.32 -22.20
C GLU A 327 13.85 -5.73 -20.87
N SER A 328 14.62 -6.50 -20.10
CA SER A 328 15.26 -6.03 -18.87
C SER A 328 16.36 -5.03 -19.24
N GLN A 329 16.33 -3.82 -18.67
CA GLN A 329 17.28 -2.68 -18.78
C GLN A 329 16.73 -1.39 -19.41
N GLU A 330 15.47 -1.36 -19.86
CA GLU A 330 14.82 -0.10 -20.26
C GLU A 330 14.58 0.82 -19.05
N ASP A 331 14.60 2.14 -19.25
CA ASP A 331 14.31 3.11 -18.20
C ASP A 331 12.86 3.02 -17.70
N HIS A 332 12.60 3.45 -16.46
CA HIS A 332 11.28 3.30 -15.85
C HIS A 332 10.16 4.08 -16.58
N MET A 333 10.48 5.23 -17.18
CA MET A 333 9.52 6.03 -17.94
C MET A 333 9.03 5.29 -19.19
N MET A 334 9.93 4.61 -19.90
CA MET A 334 9.60 3.75 -21.02
C MET A 334 8.77 2.54 -20.58
N GLN A 335 9.09 1.94 -19.43
CA GLN A 335 8.28 0.87 -18.83
C GLN A 335 6.84 1.32 -18.54
N LEU A 336 6.68 2.51 -17.94
CA LEU A 336 5.38 3.09 -17.63
C LEU A 336 4.57 3.39 -18.90
N LEU A 337 5.23 3.91 -19.94
CA LEU A 337 4.62 4.19 -21.23
C LEU A 337 4.06 2.90 -21.87
N GLU A 338 4.84 1.83 -21.88
CA GLU A 338 4.42 0.54 -22.46
C GLU A 338 3.31 -0.12 -21.65
N ALA A 339 3.34 -0.02 -20.31
CA ALA A 339 2.25 -0.46 -19.46
C ALA A 339 0.93 0.26 -19.80
N ASN A 340 0.98 1.57 -20.05
CA ASN A 340 -0.19 2.35 -20.46
C ASN A 340 -0.69 1.97 -21.86
N LYS A 341 0.20 1.88 -22.86
CA LYS A 341 -0.14 1.42 -24.22
C LYS A 341 -0.81 0.05 -24.18
N LEU A 342 -0.27 -0.87 -23.38
CA LEU A 342 -0.82 -2.20 -23.22
C LEU A 342 -2.26 -2.16 -22.65
N CYS A 343 -2.49 -1.35 -21.61
CA CYS A 343 -3.83 -1.16 -21.05
C CYS A 343 -4.81 -0.61 -22.08
N ASP A 344 -4.42 0.46 -22.78
CA ASP A 344 -5.30 1.16 -23.72
C ASP A 344 -5.65 0.27 -24.91
N LYS A 345 -4.66 -0.46 -25.46
CA LYS A 345 -4.90 -1.45 -26.52
C LYS A 345 -5.91 -2.51 -26.09
N ALA A 346 -5.77 -3.07 -24.89
CA ALA A 346 -6.68 -4.08 -24.37
C ALA A 346 -8.09 -3.53 -24.10
N MET A 347 -8.20 -2.26 -23.68
CA MET A 347 -9.49 -1.59 -23.47
C MET A 347 -10.22 -1.34 -24.80
N ILE A 348 -9.50 -0.90 -25.83
CA ILE A 348 -10.05 -0.67 -27.17
C ILE A 348 -10.50 -1.99 -27.80
N GLN A 349 -9.64 -3.00 -27.78
CA GLN A 349 -9.93 -4.32 -28.40
C GLN A 349 -11.16 -5.01 -27.80
N ARG A 350 -11.45 -4.79 -26.51
CA ARG A 350 -12.60 -5.37 -25.81
C ARG A 350 -13.79 -4.42 -25.70
N ASN A 351 -13.72 -3.23 -26.33
CA ASN A 351 -14.75 -2.19 -26.26
C ASN A 351 -15.20 -1.87 -24.81
N CYS A 352 -14.23 -1.71 -23.89
CA CYS A 352 -14.53 -1.58 -22.46
C CYS A 352 -15.32 -0.31 -22.10
N MET A 353 -15.35 0.71 -22.96
CA MET A 353 -16.04 1.98 -22.72
C MET A 353 -17.57 1.86 -22.76
N GLU A 354 -18.07 0.94 -23.59
CA GLU A 354 -19.50 0.66 -23.76
C GLU A 354 -19.95 -0.60 -23.00
N CYS A 355 -19.05 -1.22 -22.23
CA CYS A 355 -19.33 -2.43 -21.47
C CYS A 355 -20.24 -2.15 -20.26
N ALA A 356 -21.20 -3.05 -20.00
CA ALA A 356 -22.17 -2.91 -18.90
C ALA A 356 -21.54 -2.93 -17.51
N VAL A 357 -20.35 -3.56 -17.35
CA VAL A 357 -19.63 -3.68 -16.07
C VAL A 357 -18.40 -2.77 -15.99
N LYS A 358 -18.34 -1.72 -16.82
CA LYS A 358 -17.17 -0.82 -16.91
C LYS A 358 -16.76 -0.16 -15.60
N ASP A 359 -17.68 0.10 -14.68
CA ASP A 359 -17.38 0.83 -13.43
C ASP A 359 -16.78 -0.08 -12.33
N VAL A 360 -16.96 -1.40 -12.47
CA VAL A 360 -16.51 -2.40 -11.50
C VAL A 360 -15.35 -3.27 -12.03
N CYS A 361 -15.18 -3.31 -13.35
CA CYS A 361 -14.11 -4.08 -14.00
C CYS A 361 -12.77 -3.34 -14.03
N SER A 362 -11.70 -4.08 -13.69
CA SER A 362 -10.29 -3.64 -13.78
C SER A 362 -9.86 -3.27 -15.19
N LYS A 363 -10.52 -3.83 -16.20
CA LYS A 363 -10.11 -3.81 -17.60
C LYS A 363 -8.68 -4.34 -17.77
N CYS A 364 -8.27 -5.29 -16.93
CA CYS A 364 -6.90 -5.81 -16.87
C CYS A 364 -6.41 -6.27 -18.25
N ALA A 365 -5.16 -5.92 -18.59
CA ALA A 365 -4.50 -6.31 -19.83
C ALA A 365 -3.50 -7.47 -19.66
N CYS A 366 -3.21 -7.86 -18.42
CA CYS A 366 -2.27 -8.92 -18.02
C CYS A 366 -3.03 -10.07 -17.35
N LEU A 367 -3.61 -10.93 -18.18
CA LEU A 367 -4.29 -12.16 -17.76
C LEU A 367 -3.28 -13.31 -17.63
N PRO A 368 -3.57 -14.34 -16.81
CA PRO A 368 -2.85 -15.61 -16.87
C PRO A 368 -2.94 -16.25 -18.25
N ASN A 369 -1.92 -17.01 -18.65
CA ASN A 369 -1.84 -17.59 -19.99
C ASN A 369 -3.01 -18.54 -20.30
N GLU A 370 -3.52 -19.24 -19.29
CA GLU A 370 -4.63 -20.19 -19.44
C GLU A 370 -6.02 -19.55 -19.25
N ILE A 371 -6.11 -18.23 -19.23
CA ILE A 371 -7.38 -17.49 -19.17
C ILE A 371 -7.47 -16.56 -20.37
N SER A 372 -8.43 -16.85 -21.25
CA SER A 372 -8.70 -16.01 -22.42
C SER A 372 -9.36 -14.68 -22.04
N CYS A 373 -9.29 -13.71 -22.95
CA CYS A 373 -10.00 -12.43 -22.79
C CYS A 373 -11.53 -12.62 -22.70
N GLU A 374 -12.08 -13.60 -23.43
CA GLU A 374 -13.51 -13.91 -23.42
C GLU A 374 -13.93 -14.46 -22.05
N GLU A 375 -13.20 -15.45 -21.52
CA GLU A 375 -13.46 -16.00 -20.19
C GLU A 375 -13.37 -14.96 -19.08
N PHE A 376 -12.38 -14.05 -19.16
CA PHE A 376 -12.28 -12.93 -18.22
C PHE A 376 -13.48 -12.00 -18.31
N CYS A 377 -13.87 -11.60 -19.53
CA CYS A 377 -15.01 -10.72 -19.74
C CYS A 377 -16.31 -11.38 -19.24
N ASP A 378 -16.56 -12.64 -19.59
CA ASP A 378 -17.75 -13.38 -19.17
C ASP A 378 -17.82 -13.50 -17.65
N PHE A 379 -16.70 -13.80 -17.00
CA PHE A 379 -16.62 -13.85 -15.54
C PHE A 379 -17.00 -12.51 -14.91
N MET A 380 -16.47 -11.39 -15.42
CA MET A 380 -16.78 -10.06 -14.89
C MET A 380 -18.25 -9.66 -15.12
N HIS A 381 -18.88 -10.13 -16.21
CA HIS A 381 -20.31 -9.93 -16.45
C HIS A 381 -21.19 -10.79 -15.54
N LEU A 382 -20.77 -12.02 -15.25
CA LEU A 382 -21.51 -12.94 -14.37
C LEU A 382 -21.40 -12.53 -12.90
N TYR A 383 -20.23 -12.03 -12.49
CA TYR A 383 -19.91 -11.65 -11.12
C TYR A 383 -19.48 -10.17 -10.99
N PRO A 384 -20.34 -9.19 -11.34
CA PRO A 384 -20.01 -7.76 -11.25
C PRO A 384 -19.73 -7.27 -9.82
N PHE A 385 -20.05 -8.07 -8.81
CA PHE A 385 -19.83 -7.79 -7.38
C PHE A 385 -18.54 -8.42 -6.82
N VAL A 386 -17.68 -9.02 -7.67
CA VAL A 386 -16.45 -9.69 -7.22
C VAL A 386 -15.51 -8.74 -6.45
N GLY A 387 -15.38 -7.48 -6.88
CA GLY A 387 -14.61 -6.46 -6.16
C GLY A 387 -15.17 -6.19 -4.76
N GLU A 388 -16.50 -6.08 -4.62
CA GLU A 388 -17.19 -5.90 -3.34
C GLU A 388 -16.94 -7.10 -2.40
N TYR A 389 -17.02 -8.33 -2.94
CA TYR A 389 -16.73 -9.56 -2.19
C TYR A 389 -15.30 -9.54 -1.63
N LEU A 390 -14.31 -9.25 -2.47
CA LEU A 390 -12.89 -9.23 -2.09
C LEU A 390 -12.62 -8.15 -1.03
N ARG A 391 -13.21 -6.96 -1.18
CA ARG A 391 -13.15 -5.89 -0.17
C ARG A 391 -13.73 -6.34 1.17
N LYS A 392 -14.88 -6.99 1.16
CA LYS A 392 -15.52 -7.49 2.38
C LYS A 392 -14.78 -8.64 3.02
N LYS A 393 -14.17 -9.51 2.22
CA LYS A 393 -13.29 -10.57 2.72
C LYS A 393 -12.14 -10.01 3.54
N ARG A 394 -11.50 -8.91 3.11
CA ARG A 394 -10.48 -8.23 3.93
C ARG A 394 -11.02 -7.75 5.27
N ILE A 395 -12.21 -7.15 5.27
CA ILE A 395 -12.83 -6.60 6.48
C ILE A 395 -13.31 -7.72 7.42
N VAL A 396 -13.85 -8.81 6.86
CA VAL A 396 -14.22 -10.01 7.61
C VAL A 396 -12.98 -10.65 8.25
N ASN A 397 -11.86 -10.74 7.53
CA ASN A 397 -10.59 -11.22 8.08
C ASN A 397 -10.02 -10.30 9.17
N PHE A 398 -10.22 -8.99 9.06
CA PHE A 398 -9.88 -8.03 10.12
C PHE A 398 -10.77 -8.25 11.35
N LEU A 399 -12.10 -8.33 11.16
CA LEU A 399 -13.04 -8.52 12.24
C LEU A 399 -12.85 -9.86 12.96
N SER A 400 -12.58 -10.94 12.24
CA SER A 400 -12.35 -12.26 12.87
C SER A 400 -11.12 -12.28 13.78
N LYS A 401 -10.09 -11.48 13.45
CA LYS A 401 -8.84 -11.38 14.23
C LYS A 401 -8.94 -10.39 15.40
N PHE A 402 -9.62 -9.26 15.22
CA PHE A 402 -9.57 -8.15 16.18
C PHE A 402 -10.87 -7.89 16.94
N SER A 403 -12.00 -8.48 16.54
CA SER A 403 -13.28 -8.29 17.22
C SER A 403 -13.62 -9.45 18.14
N LYS A 404 -13.76 -9.18 19.44
CA LYS A 404 -14.33 -10.13 20.41
C LYS A 404 -15.76 -10.58 20.05
N ILE A 405 -16.49 -9.78 19.26
CA ILE A 405 -17.84 -10.13 18.82
C ILE A 405 -17.79 -11.21 17.75
N PHE A 406 -16.80 -11.19 16.85
CA PHE A 406 -16.76 -12.10 15.69
C PHE A 406 -15.63 -13.15 15.76
N GLU A 407 -14.81 -13.11 16.80
CA GLU A 407 -13.79 -14.12 17.11
C GLU A 407 -14.37 -15.54 17.08
N GLY A 408 -13.60 -16.47 16.52
CA GLY A 408 -13.93 -17.90 16.44
C GLY A 408 -15.04 -18.29 15.44
N ASN A 409 -15.65 -17.34 14.72
CA ASN A 409 -16.65 -17.67 13.70
C ASN A 409 -15.93 -18.15 12.43
N ALA A 410 -16.35 -19.29 11.87
CA ALA A 410 -15.82 -19.77 10.59
C ALA A 410 -16.30 -18.92 9.40
N TYR A 411 -17.49 -18.33 9.54
CA TYR A 411 -18.08 -17.46 8.53
C TYR A 411 -18.72 -16.24 9.20
N ILE A 412 -18.63 -15.08 8.55
CA ILE A 412 -19.35 -13.87 8.95
C ILE A 412 -20.31 -13.49 7.83
N GLU A 413 -21.57 -13.25 8.19
CA GLU A 413 -22.58 -12.77 7.26
C GLU A 413 -22.50 -11.23 7.15
N VAL A 414 -22.41 -10.70 5.94
CA VAL A 414 -22.23 -9.28 5.65
C VAL A 414 -23.26 -8.81 4.62
N SER A 415 -23.87 -7.67 4.89
CA SER A 415 -24.82 -7.03 3.97
C SER A 415 -24.10 -6.53 2.73
N SER A 416 -24.71 -6.69 1.55
CA SER A 416 -24.12 -6.40 0.24
C SER A 416 -25.12 -6.02 -0.84
N SER A 417 -24.62 -5.61 -2.00
CA SER A 417 -25.46 -5.36 -3.18
C SER A 417 -26.32 -6.58 -3.54
N VAL A 418 -25.76 -7.78 -3.41
CA VAL A 418 -26.40 -9.06 -3.77
C VAL A 418 -27.09 -9.78 -2.62
N HIS A 419 -26.87 -9.34 -1.37
CA HIS A 419 -27.44 -9.94 -0.16
C HIS A 419 -27.71 -8.87 0.90
N SER A 420 -28.95 -8.43 0.98
CA SER A 420 -29.45 -7.50 2.00
C SER A 420 -30.09 -8.25 3.16
N PHE A 421 -29.94 -7.74 4.38
CA PHE A 421 -30.59 -8.27 5.57
C PHE A 421 -32.02 -7.76 5.73
N GLU A 422 -32.22 -6.45 5.56
CA GLU A 422 -33.49 -5.80 5.84
C GLU A 422 -34.07 -5.11 4.59
N TYR A 423 -33.29 -4.54 3.69
CA TYR A 423 -33.82 -3.93 2.47
C TYR A 423 -34.28 -5.00 1.45
N PRO A 424 -35.52 -4.94 0.93
CA PRO A 424 -36.11 -6.04 0.16
C PRO A 424 -35.60 -6.15 -1.28
N ILE A 425 -34.86 -5.16 -1.79
CA ILE A 425 -34.36 -5.14 -3.17
C ILE A 425 -32.86 -5.44 -3.19
N ARG A 426 -32.46 -6.31 -4.12
CA ARG A 426 -31.06 -6.62 -4.43
C ARG A 426 -30.67 -5.94 -5.73
N LYS A 427 -29.41 -5.50 -5.85
CA LYS A 427 -28.84 -4.93 -7.07
C LYS A 427 -27.54 -5.69 -7.36
N THR A 428 -27.21 -5.90 -8.62
CA THR A 428 -25.96 -6.61 -8.98
C THR A 428 -24.75 -5.68 -9.10
N LYS A 429 -24.95 -4.35 -8.99
CA LYS A 429 -23.88 -3.36 -9.12
C LYS A 429 -23.42 -2.89 -7.75
N GLU A 430 -22.11 -2.95 -7.51
CA GLU A 430 -21.47 -2.37 -6.32
C GLU A 430 -21.76 -0.86 -6.25
N CYS A 431 -22.05 -0.36 -5.06
CA CYS A 431 -21.97 1.08 -4.77
C CYS A 431 -20.61 1.39 -4.16
N ALA A 432 -19.97 2.42 -4.69
CA ALA A 432 -18.61 2.81 -4.33
C ALA A 432 -18.53 3.36 -2.89
N GLY A 433 -17.35 3.21 -2.29
CA GLY A 433 -16.85 4.20 -1.33
C GLY A 433 -17.43 4.21 0.08
N ARG A 434 -18.08 3.14 0.56
CA ARG A 434 -18.59 3.12 1.94
C ARG A 434 -17.53 2.75 2.97
N GLU A 435 -17.40 3.59 3.98
CA GLU A 435 -16.61 3.37 5.19
C GLU A 435 -17.33 2.53 6.23
N VAL A 436 -18.65 2.32 6.03
CA VAL A 436 -19.52 1.59 6.93
C VAL A 436 -19.95 0.25 6.35
N PHE A 437 -19.77 -0.82 7.12
CA PHE A 437 -20.10 -2.19 6.75
C PHE A 437 -21.03 -2.81 7.78
N VAL A 438 -22.11 -3.46 7.33
CA VAL A 438 -23.10 -4.08 8.22
C VAL A 438 -22.94 -5.60 8.23
N PHE A 439 -22.87 -6.16 9.43
CA PHE A 439 -22.68 -7.58 9.68
C PHE A 439 -23.83 -8.13 10.52
N LYS A 440 -24.07 -9.43 10.39
CA LYS A 440 -25.04 -10.15 11.19
C LYS A 440 -24.37 -11.26 11.99
N LYS A 441 -24.69 -11.32 13.29
CA LYS A 441 -24.34 -12.43 14.16
C LYS A 441 -25.57 -12.84 14.96
N ASN A 442 -25.99 -14.09 14.79
CA ASN A 442 -27.25 -14.60 15.35
C ASN A 442 -28.44 -13.73 14.89
N ALA A 443 -29.21 -13.17 15.83
CA ALA A 443 -30.33 -12.27 15.57
C ALA A 443 -29.96 -10.78 15.63
N ASN A 444 -28.66 -10.44 15.75
CA ASN A 444 -28.19 -9.07 15.96
C ASN A 444 -27.41 -8.54 14.77
N TYR A 445 -27.55 -7.23 14.53
CA TYR A 445 -26.82 -6.50 13.50
C TYR A 445 -25.75 -5.60 14.10
N TYR A 446 -24.65 -5.44 13.39
CA TYR A 446 -23.52 -4.61 13.80
C TYR A 446 -23.02 -3.79 12.62
N ALA A 447 -22.71 -2.52 12.82
CA ALA A 447 -22.03 -1.67 11.85
C ALA A 447 -20.59 -1.41 12.29
N LEU A 448 -19.64 -1.63 11.39
CA LEU A 448 -18.25 -1.21 11.53
C LEU A 448 -18.05 0.07 10.73
N HIS A 449 -17.54 1.12 11.37
CA HIS A 449 -16.96 2.26 10.67
C HIS A 449 -15.44 2.08 10.60
N ILE A 450 -14.91 1.89 9.38
CA ILE A 450 -13.52 1.45 9.21
C ILE A 450 -12.50 2.49 9.69
N GLN A 451 -12.71 3.78 9.41
CA GLN A 451 -11.78 4.83 9.88
C GLN A 451 -11.80 5.04 11.40
N LYS A 452 -12.97 4.93 12.03
CA LYS A 452 -13.13 5.11 13.48
C LYS A 452 -12.83 3.85 14.28
N GLY A 453 -12.67 2.70 13.63
CA GLY A 453 -12.49 1.40 14.28
C GLY A 453 -13.65 0.99 15.21
N SER A 454 -14.83 1.61 15.07
CA SER A 454 -15.95 1.43 15.99
C SER A 454 -16.94 0.40 15.46
N LEU A 455 -17.35 -0.52 16.32
CA LEU A 455 -18.32 -1.58 16.03
C LEU A 455 -19.56 -1.38 16.90
N ILE A 456 -20.67 -0.99 16.28
CA ILE A 456 -21.89 -0.55 16.98
C ILE A 456 -23.02 -1.52 16.65
N ARG A 457 -23.80 -1.93 17.66
CA ARG A 457 -25.00 -2.75 17.46
C ARG A 457 -26.12 -1.90 16.87
N LEU A 458 -26.82 -2.41 15.86
CA LEU A 458 -27.90 -1.73 15.17
C LEU A 458 -29.26 -2.42 15.35
N GLU A 459 -30.31 -1.61 15.37
CA GLU A 459 -31.68 -2.06 15.18
C GLU A 459 -32.01 -2.25 13.70
N LYS A 460 -33.04 -3.06 13.42
CA LYS A 460 -33.48 -3.41 12.06
C LYS A 460 -33.77 -2.20 11.18
N LYS A 461 -34.42 -1.16 11.75
CA LYS A 461 -34.76 0.07 11.02
C LYS A 461 -33.52 0.79 10.48
N TYR A 462 -32.44 0.85 11.26
CA TYR A 462 -31.20 1.49 10.84
C TYR A 462 -30.44 0.66 9.81
N VAL A 463 -30.46 -0.67 9.92
CA VAL A 463 -29.90 -1.57 8.89
C VAL A 463 -30.61 -1.36 7.55
N PHE A 464 -31.95 -1.30 7.57
CA PHE A 464 -32.74 -1.04 6.37
C PHE A 464 -32.30 0.26 5.68
N LEU A 465 -32.13 1.35 6.44
CA LEU A 465 -31.71 2.65 5.89
C LEU A 465 -30.31 2.61 5.31
N LEU A 466 -29.35 2.02 6.04
CA LEU A 466 -27.97 1.89 5.56
C LEU A 466 -27.90 1.08 4.26
N GLU A 467 -28.66 0.00 4.16
CA GLU A 467 -28.77 -0.82 2.94
C GLU A 467 -29.46 -0.09 1.79
N ALA A 468 -30.53 0.65 2.08
CA ALA A 468 -31.26 1.40 1.06
C ALA A 468 -30.41 2.53 0.47
N TRP A 469 -29.74 3.31 1.32
CA TRP A 469 -28.79 4.31 0.86
C TRP A 469 -27.59 3.65 0.15
N ALA A 470 -27.18 2.44 0.57
CA ALA A 470 -26.10 1.68 -0.11
C ALA A 470 -26.45 1.29 -1.53
N LEU A 471 -27.71 1.37 -1.91
CA LEU A 471 -28.17 1.11 -3.25
C LEU A 471 -28.57 2.40 -4.00
N GLU A 472 -28.26 3.56 -3.41
CA GLU A 472 -28.56 4.90 -3.91
C GLU A 472 -30.06 5.07 -4.22
N ARG A 473 -30.92 4.59 -3.32
CA ARG A 473 -32.37 4.66 -3.48
C ARG A 473 -32.91 6.04 -3.16
N SER A 474 -33.91 6.49 -3.93
CA SER A 474 -34.56 7.78 -3.69
C SER A 474 -35.35 7.74 -2.39
N ALA A 475 -35.53 8.91 -1.76
CA ALA A 475 -36.26 9.00 -0.50
C ALA A 475 -37.68 8.40 -0.63
N GLU A 476 -38.34 8.62 -1.77
CA GLU A 476 -39.67 8.08 -2.07
C GLU A 476 -39.67 6.55 -2.07
N GLU A 477 -38.72 5.91 -2.76
CA GLU A 477 -38.60 4.45 -2.81
C GLU A 477 -38.34 3.87 -1.41
N ILE A 478 -37.49 4.53 -0.61
CA ILE A 478 -37.18 4.09 0.75
C ILE A 478 -38.43 4.15 1.64
N VAL A 479 -39.21 5.23 1.56
CA VAL A 479 -40.47 5.41 2.31
C VAL A 479 -41.46 4.29 1.97
N GLU A 480 -41.71 4.07 0.68
CA GLU A 480 -42.65 3.06 0.21
C GLU A 480 -42.24 1.65 0.69
N LYS A 481 -40.96 1.31 0.53
CA LYS A 481 -40.46 -0.02 0.90
C LYS A 481 -40.40 -0.23 2.42
N MET A 482 -40.17 0.83 3.19
CA MET A 482 -40.23 0.76 4.65
C MET A 482 -41.66 0.57 5.14
N ALA A 483 -42.61 1.32 4.59
CA ALA A 483 -44.03 1.20 4.87
C ALA A 483 -44.54 -0.23 4.59
N GLU A 484 -44.19 -0.76 3.43
CA GLU A 484 -44.54 -2.13 3.02
C GLU A 484 -43.95 -3.19 3.96
N LYS A 485 -42.64 -3.14 4.21
CA LYS A 485 -41.93 -4.19 4.98
C LYS A 485 -42.38 -4.25 6.44
N TYR A 486 -42.60 -3.09 7.06
CA TYR A 486 -42.93 -3.00 8.49
C TYR A 486 -44.42 -2.80 8.75
N ASN A 487 -45.25 -2.86 7.71
CA ASN A 487 -46.70 -2.68 7.79
C ASN A 487 -47.10 -1.39 8.54
N MET A 488 -46.51 -0.26 8.12
CA MET A 488 -46.77 1.06 8.68
C MET A 488 -47.28 2.02 7.59
N ASP A 489 -47.96 3.09 7.97
CA ASP A 489 -48.38 4.12 7.04
C ASP A 489 -47.20 4.97 6.55
N ILE A 490 -47.38 5.65 5.41
CA ILE A 490 -46.36 6.46 4.74
C ILE A 490 -45.87 7.61 5.64
N SER A 491 -46.73 8.20 6.47
CA SER A 491 -46.33 9.29 7.37
C SER A 491 -45.40 8.77 8.47
N SER A 492 -45.74 7.63 9.07
CA SER A 492 -44.89 6.95 10.05
C SER A 492 -43.53 6.54 9.44
N ALA A 493 -43.53 6.00 8.23
CA ALA A 493 -42.28 5.63 7.53
C ALA A 493 -41.38 6.85 7.29
N LYS A 494 -41.95 8.00 6.88
CA LYS A 494 -41.20 9.26 6.73
C LYS A 494 -40.56 9.70 8.05
N MET A 495 -41.31 9.68 9.16
CA MET A 495 -40.77 10.03 10.47
C MET A 495 -39.61 9.13 10.89
N VAL A 496 -39.70 7.81 10.65
CA VAL A 496 -38.63 6.85 10.95
C VAL A 496 -37.38 7.13 10.10
N ILE A 497 -37.54 7.52 8.84
CA ILE A 497 -36.42 7.87 7.96
C ILE A 497 -35.74 9.16 8.43
N GLU A 498 -36.50 10.20 8.79
CA GLU A 498 -35.96 11.47 9.30
C GLU A 498 -35.23 11.28 10.64
N GLU A 499 -35.85 10.56 11.58
CA GLU A 499 -35.21 10.18 12.85
C GLU A 499 -33.95 9.33 12.58
N GLY A 500 -34.06 8.38 11.65
CA GLY A 500 -32.99 7.48 11.28
C GLY A 500 -31.78 8.18 10.69
N TYR A 501 -32.01 9.17 9.82
CA TYR A 501 -30.97 10.03 9.29
C TYR A 501 -30.25 10.78 10.41
N TYR A 502 -30.99 11.44 11.31
CA TYR A 502 -30.40 12.17 12.43
C TYR A 502 -29.56 11.26 13.35
N GLN A 503 -30.08 10.08 13.71
CA GLN A 503 -29.36 9.16 14.60
C GLN A 503 -28.12 8.56 13.95
N LEU A 504 -28.21 8.16 12.68
CA LEU A 504 -27.07 7.61 11.94
C LEU A 504 -26.00 8.67 11.69
N GLN A 505 -26.39 9.91 11.40
CA GLN A 505 -25.45 11.03 11.27
C GLN A 505 -24.77 11.35 12.61
N LYS A 506 -25.52 11.37 13.72
CA LYS A 506 -24.96 11.57 15.06
C LYS A 506 -24.01 10.44 15.48
N GLY A 507 -24.34 9.20 15.13
CA GLY A 507 -23.43 8.04 15.26
C GLY A 507 -22.27 8.06 14.28
N GLY A 508 -22.30 9.00 13.31
CA GLY A 508 -21.33 9.18 12.25
C GLY A 508 -21.19 7.94 11.38
N LEU A 509 -22.32 7.30 11.04
CA LEU A 509 -22.44 6.15 10.13
C LEU A 509 -22.92 6.54 8.71
N ILE A 510 -23.29 7.80 8.52
CA ILE A 510 -23.61 8.44 7.23
C ILE A 510 -23.10 9.88 7.20
#